data_AF-A0A3P7I754-F1
#
_entry.id   AF-A0A3P7I754-F1
#
_cell.length_a   1.000
_cell.length_b   1.000
_cell.length_c   1.000
_cell.angle_alpha   90.00
_cell.angle_beta   90.00
_cell.angle_gamma   90.00
#
_symmetry.space_group_name_H-M   'P 1'
#
loop_
_entity.id
_entity.type
_entity.pdbx_description
1 polymer ?
#
loop_
_entity_poly.entity_id
_entity_poly.type
_entity_poly.pdbx_seq_one_letter_code
_entity_poly.pdbx_strand_id
1 'polypeptide(L)'
;MKVKCLQQVQYGKDIRTSFYLRRTFLNKPCFRGVRFLQILRMLHVDRQGGTWRLLGSVVFIHRQELITTLYIGFLGLIFSSYFVYLAEKDHISPDGKQAFTSYADALWWGVITMTTIGYGDVVPQTWLGRIVASCFSIFAISFFALPAGILGSGFALKVQQKQRQKHFNRQIPAAATLIQCLWRCHAAEKNIAATWSRIYFS
;
A
#
# COMPACT_ATOMS: atom_id res chain seq x y z
N MET A 1 9.34 58.47 24.92
CA MET A 1 8.53 57.23 25.17
C MET A 1 7.59 56.86 24.01
N LYS A 2 7.01 57.82 23.26
CA LYS A 2 6.10 57.56 22.11
C LYS A 2 6.72 56.80 20.92
N VAL A 3 8.02 56.92 20.67
CA VAL A 3 8.66 56.36 19.45
C VAL A 3 8.76 54.82 19.47
N LYS A 4 8.99 54.20 20.64
CA LYS A 4 9.05 52.73 20.75
C LYS A 4 7.68 52.04 20.57
N CYS A 5 6.59 52.73 20.88
CA CYS A 5 5.23 52.17 20.77
C CYS A 5 4.77 52.11 19.30
N LEU A 6 5.11 53.12 18.48
CA LEU A 6 4.79 53.13 17.05
C LEU A 6 5.58 52.05 16.27
N GLN A 7 6.83 51.79 16.64
CA GLN A 7 7.66 50.78 15.98
C GLN A 7 7.14 49.35 16.18
N GLN A 8 6.57 49.05 17.36
CA GLN A 8 5.97 47.75 17.68
C GLN A 8 4.64 47.52 16.94
N VAL A 9 3.83 48.58 16.75
CA VAL A 9 2.57 48.49 16.00
C VAL A 9 2.81 48.30 14.49
N GLN A 10 3.84 48.95 13.94
CA GLN A 10 4.22 48.80 12.53
C GLN A 10 4.70 47.37 12.21
N TYR A 11 5.55 46.81 13.10
CA TYR A 11 6.07 45.44 12.97
C TYR A 11 4.96 44.38 13.03
N GLY A 12 3.95 44.59 13.88
CA GLY A 12 2.77 43.70 14.00
C GLY A 12 1.75 43.81 12.87
N LYS A 13 1.78 44.88 12.06
CA LYS A 13 1.01 44.98 10.80
C LYS A 13 1.71 44.22 9.68
N ASP A 14 3.03 44.34 9.57
CA ASP A 14 3.85 43.73 8.50
C ASP A 14 3.78 42.18 8.51
N ILE A 15 3.84 41.59 9.71
CA ILE A 15 3.71 40.13 9.91
C ILE A 15 2.31 39.64 9.50
N ARG A 16 1.26 40.42 9.76
CA ARG A 16 -0.12 40.06 9.35
C ARG A 16 -0.29 40.19 7.84
N THR A 17 0.19 41.26 7.21
CA THR A 17 0.17 41.39 5.74
C THR A 17 0.96 40.27 5.05
N SER A 18 2.10 39.84 5.61
CA SER A 18 2.85 38.70 5.08
C SER A 18 2.09 37.38 5.18
N PHE A 19 1.25 37.19 6.20
CA PHE A 19 0.43 35.98 6.38
C PHE A 19 -0.81 35.98 5.46
N TYR A 20 -1.43 37.14 5.24
CA TYR A 20 -2.53 37.28 4.27
C TYR A 20 -2.06 37.18 2.83
N LEU A 21 -0.91 37.77 2.48
CA LEU A 21 -0.27 37.65 1.16
C LEU A 21 0.15 36.21 0.88
N ARG A 22 0.68 35.47 1.86
CA ARG A 22 0.96 34.03 1.71
C ARG A 22 -0.29 33.19 1.46
N ARG A 23 -1.44 33.61 2.01
CA ARG A 23 -2.73 32.92 1.84
C ARG A 23 -3.44 33.28 0.52
N THR A 24 -3.21 34.48 -0.03
CA THR A 24 -3.72 34.91 -1.36
C THR A 24 -2.81 34.47 -2.52
N PHE A 25 -1.49 34.40 -2.34
CA PHE A 25 -0.57 33.84 -3.34
C PHE A 25 -0.79 32.33 -3.55
N LEU A 26 -1.28 31.64 -2.53
CA LEU A 26 -1.66 30.22 -2.57
C LEU A 26 -3.00 29.92 -3.25
N ASN A 27 -3.65 30.93 -3.85
CA ASN A 27 -4.91 30.78 -4.58
C ASN A 27 -4.77 31.24 -6.04
N LYS A 28 -3.65 30.87 -6.68
CA LYS A 28 -3.49 30.91 -8.14
C LYS A 28 -3.49 29.48 -8.69
N PRO A 29 -4.12 29.19 -9.84
CA PRO A 29 -4.24 27.83 -10.40
C PRO A 29 -2.89 27.13 -10.62
N CYS A 30 -1.79 27.89 -10.72
CA CYS A 30 -0.41 27.40 -10.77
C CYS A 30 0.03 26.64 -9.49
N PHE A 31 -0.52 26.96 -8.31
CA PHE A 31 -0.13 26.31 -7.03
C PHE A 31 -0.80 24.95 -6.77
N ARG A 32 -1.72 24.48 -7.63
CA ARG A 32 -2.28 23.11 -7.52
C ARG A 32 -1.18 22.05 -7.66
N GLY A 33 -0.22 22.27 -8.56
CA GLY A 33 0.90 21.36 -8.81
C GLY A 33 1.89 21.29 -7.64
N VAL A 34 2.08 22.38 -6.89
CA VAL A 34 3.00 22.41 -5.74
C VAL A 34 2.56 21.45 -4.63
N ARG A 35 1.24 21.27 -4.43
CA ARG A 35 0.70 20.26 -3.49
C ARG A 35 0.97 18.83 -3.95
N PHE A 36 0.87 18.57 -5.26
CA PHE A 36 1.21 17.27 -5.85
C PHE A 36 2.72 16.96 -5.72
N LEU A 37 3.58 17.97 -5.96
CA LEU A 37 5.03 17.87 -5.76
C LEU A 37 5.40 17.61 -4.29
N GLN A 38 4.61 18.09 -3.32
CA GLN A 38 4.81 17.78 -1.89
C GLN A 38 4.54 16.30 -1.58
N ILE A 39 3.52 15.69 -2.18
CA ILE A 39 3.21 14.26 -2.04
C ILE A 39 4.31 13.40 -2.69
N LEU A 40 4.77 13.79 -3.88
CA LEU A 40 5.90 13.13 -4.55
C LEU A 40 7.19 13.19 -3.71
N ARG A 41 7.39 14.26 -2.93
CA ARG A 41 8.54 14.36 -2.02
C ARG A 41 8.49 13.36 -0.85
N MET A 42 7.30 13.00 -0.36
CA MET A 42 7.14 11.93 0.64
C MET A 42 7.48 10.55 0.06
N LEU A 43 7.17 10.29 -1.23
CA LEU A 43 7.49 9.04 -1.89
C LEU A 43 9.01 8.82 -2.04
N HIS A 44 9.77 9.92 -2.15
CA HIS A 44 11.23 9.92 -2.24
C HIS A 44 11.93 9.60 -0.90
N VAL A 45 11.22 9.66 0.24
CA VAL A 45 11.78 9.33 1.57
C VAL A 45 12.11 7.83 1.67
N ASP A 46 11.47 6.97 0.88
CA ASP A 46 11.84 5.55 0.74
C ASP A 46 13.06 5.38 -0.19
N ARG A 47 14.18 6.03 0.16
CA ARG A 47 15.39 6.15 -0.66
C ARG A 47 16.05 4.81 -1.03
N GLN A 48 15.70 3.72 -0.35
CA GLN A 48 16.22 2.37 -0.63
C GLN A 48 15.22 1.44 -1.33
N GLY A 49 13.95 1.87 -1.51
CA GLY A 49 12.91 1.05 -2.11
C GLY A 49 12.70 -0.30 -1.41
N GLY A 50 13.12 -0.41 -0.15
CA GLY A 50 13.13 -1.68 0.58
C GLY A 50 11.71 -2.21 0.77
N THR A 51 10.76 -1.32 1.01
CA THR A 51 9.32 -1.62 1.15
C THR A 51 8.76 -2.17 -0.16
N TRP A 52 9.03 -1.47 -1.28
CA TRP A 52 8.60 -1.89 -2.62
C TRP A 52 9.22 -3.22 -3.05
N ARG A 53 10.51 -3.44 -2.73
CA ARG A 53 11.20 -4.71 -3.01
C ARG A 53 10.60 -5.87 -2.20
N LEU A 54 10.26 -5.63 -0.94
CA LEU A 54 9.66 -6.65 -0.09
C LEU A 54 8.25 -7.01 -0.58
N LEU A 55 7.42 -6.00 -0.83
CA LEU A 55 6.06 -6.14 -1.36
C LEU A 55 6.07 -6.84 -2.72
N GLY A 56 6.85 -6.34 -3.68
CA GLY A 56 6.98 -6.94 -5.01
C GLY A 56 7.47 -8.39 -4.94
N SER A 57 8.37 -8.71 -4.02
CA SER A 57 8.82 -10.09 -3.84
C SER A 57 7.74 -11.00 -3.22
N VAL A 58 6.85 -10.51 -2.35
CA VAL A 58 5.70 -11.32 -1.86
C VAL A 58 4.72 -11.56 -3.00
N VAL A 59 4.37 -10.50 -3.74
CA VAL A 59 3.46 -10.58 -4.90
C VAL A 59 3.99 -11.56 -5.94
N PHE A 60 5.29 -11.51 -6.25
CA PHE A 60 5.89 -12.40 -7.24
C PHE A 60 5.84 -13.87 -6.84
N ILE A 61 6.03 -14.17 -5.54
CA ILE A 61 5.95 -15.55 -5.01
C ILE A 61 4.51 -16.07 -5.13
N HIS A 62 3.53 -15.25 -4.74
CA HIS A 62 2.11 -15.63 -4.71
C HIS A 62 1.33 -15.22 -5.97
N ARG A 63 2.02 -14.95 -7.09
CA ARG A 63 1.40 -14.39 -8.30
C ARG A 63 0.31 -15.30 -8.88
N GLN A 64 0.51 -16.62 -8.82
CA GLN A 64 -0.45 -17.58 -9.36
C GLN A 64 -1.77 -17.55 -8.59
N GLU A 65 -1.69 -17.53 -7.26
CA GLU A 65 -2.86 -17.47 -6.36
C GLU A 65 -3.59 -16.13 -6.53
N LEU A 66 -2.84 -15.02 -6.61
CA LEU A 66 -3.39 -13.68 -6.80
C LEU A 66 -4.09 -13.52 -8.15
N ILE A 67 -3.47 -13.99 -9.24
CA ILE A 67 -4.08 -13.96 -10.58
C ILE A 67 -5.34 -14.83 -10.61
N THR A 68 -5.30 -16.01 -9.99
CA THR A 68 -6.45 -16.93 -9.99
C THR A 68 -7.64 -16.34 -9.24
N THR A 69 -7.40 -15.77 -8.06
CA THR A 69 -8.47 -15.14 -7.25
C THR A 69 -9.04 -13.89 -7.91
N LEU A 70 -8.19 -13.04 -8.51
CA LEU A 70 -8.65 -11.90 -9.29
C LEU A 70 -9.41 -12.31 -10.55
N TYR A 71 -8.97 -13.36 -11.26
CA TYR A 71 -9.66 -13.87 -12.44
C TYR A 71 -11.06 -14.38 -12.11
N ILE A 72 -11.18 -15.21 -11.07
CA ILE A 72 -12.48 -15.73 -10.61
C ILE A 72 -13.38 -14.58 -10.11
N GLY A 73 -12.82 -13.65 -9.33
CA GLY A 73 -13.56 -12.46 -8.87
C GLY A 73 -14.05 -11.59 -10.02
N PHE A 74 -13.21 -11.36 -11.03
CA PHE A 74 -13.56 -10.57 -12.20
C PHE A 74 -14.63 -11.27 -13.06
N LEU A 75 -14.54 -12.59 -13.25
CA LEU A 75 -15.62 -13.35 -13.90
C LEU A 75 -16.93 -13.22 -13.11
N GLY A 76 -16.89 -13.41 -11.79
CA GLY A 76 -18.04 -13.22 -10.91
C GLY A 76 -18.66 -11.83 -11.03
N LEU A 77 -17.83 -10.79 -11.18
CA LEU A 77 -18.25 -9.41 -11.42
C LEU A 77 -19.03 -9.24 -12.71
N ILE A 78 -18.49 -9.74 -13.82
CA ILE A 78 -19.13 -9.65 -15.13
C ILE A 78 -20.46 -10.39 -15.14
N PHE A 79 -20.49 -11.62 -14.60
CA PHE A 79 -21.72 -12.42 -14.50
C PHE A 79 -22.76 -11.77 -13.60
N SER A 80 -22.38 -11.36 -12.38
CA SER A 80 -23.30 -10.71 -11.43
C SER A 80 -23.92 -9.45 -12.02
N SER A 81 -23.10 -8.59 -12.62
CA SER A 81 -23.56 -7.34 -13.26
C SER A 81 -24.50 -7.62 -14.42
N TYR A 82 -24.22 -8.66 -15.22
CA TYR A 82 -25.07 -9.04 -16.36
C TYR A 82 -26.44 -9.57 -15.91
N PHE A 83 -26.48 -10.48 -14.93
CA PHE A 83 -27.76 -11.00 -14.43
C PHE A 83 -28.59 -9.93 -13.71
N VAL A 84 -27.95 -9.04 -12.94
CA VAL A 84 -28.66 -7.92 -12.29
C VAL A 84 -29.17 -6.92 -13.32
N TYR A 85 -28.38 -6.60 -14.35
CA TYR A 85 -28.84 -5.77 -15.46
C TYR A 85 -30.07 -6.37 -16.15
N LEU A 86 -30.04 -7.67 -16.47
CA LEU A 86 -31.20 -8.34 -17.07
C LEU A 86 -32.45 -8.33 -16.18
N ALA A 87 -32.27 -8.44 -14.86
CA ALA A 87 -33.37 -8.40 -13.90
C ALA A 87 -33.97 -7.00 -13.71
N GLU A 88 -33.15 -5.95 -13.85
CA GLU A 88 -33.53 -4.57 -13.51
C GLU A 88 -33.77 -3.67 -14.73
N LYS A 89 -33.37 -4.06 -15.95
CA LYS A 89 -33.45 -3.21 -17.16
C LYS A 89 -34.87 -2.71 -17.47
N ASP A 90 -35.90 -3.48 -17.11
CA ASP A 90 -37.30 -3.14 -17.39
C ASP A 90 -37.98 -2.47 -16.18
N HIS A 91 -37.28 -2.35 -15.05
CA HIS A 91 -37.82 -1.80 -13.83
C HIS A 91 -37.67 -0.27 -13.80
N ILE A 92 -38.79 0.43 -13.66
CA ILE A 92 -38.84 1.88 -13.51
C ILE A 92 -39.13 2.18 -12.05
N SER A 93 -38.21 2.89 -11.39
CA SER A 93 -38.39 3.31 -10.00
C SER A 93 -39.58 4.26 -9.85
N PRO A 94 -40.21 4.36 -8.67
CA PRO A 94 -41.34 5.27 -8.43
C PRO A 94 -41.03 6.74 -8.74
N ASP A 95 -39.75 7.14 -8.70
CA ASP A 95 -39.28 8.48 -9.09
C ASP A 95 -39.21 8.70 -10.63
N GLY A 96 -39.68 7.74 -11.43
CA GLY A 96 -39.66 7.79 -12.90
C GLY A 96 -38.27 7.62 -13.53
N LYS A 97 -37.23 7.30 -12.73
CA LYS A 97 -35.86 7.09 -13.19
C LYS A 97 -35.53 5.59 -13.22
N GLN A 98 -34.83 5.16 -14.27
CA GLN A 98 -34.23 3.82 -14.31
C GLN A 98 -32.85 3.88 -13.63
N ALA A 99 -32.62 3.00 -12.65
CA ALA A 99 -31.35 2.92 -11.94
C ALA A 99 -30.26 2.25 -12.79
N PHE A 100 -30.64 1.32 -13.67
CA PHE A 100 -29.75 0.57 -14.54
C PHE A 100 -30.06 0.91 -16.01
N THR A 101 -29.56 2.06 -16.49
CA THR A 101 -29.83 2.51 -17.88
C THR A 101 -28.96 1.78 -18.89
N SER A 102 -27.74 1.45 -18.50
CA SER A 102 -26.75 0.78 -19.33
C SER A 102 -26.06 -0.33 -18.57
N TYR A 103 -25.44 -1.26 -19.31
CA TYR A 103 -24.60 -2.29 -18.69
C TYR A 103 -23.43 -1.68 -17.89
N ALA A 104 -22.97 -0.48 -18.24
CA ALA A 104 -21.93 0.22 -17.50
C ALA A 104 -22.39 0.60 -16.07
N ASP A 105 -23.67 0.95 -15.88
CA ASP A 105 -24.22 1.25 -14.55
C ASP A 105 -24.30 0.00 -13.68
N ALA A 106 -24.63 -1.15 -14.30
CA ALA A 106 -24.63 -2.43 -13.61
C ALA A 106 -23.22 -2.89 -13.23
N LEU A 107 -22.23 -2.65 -14.10
CA LEU A 107 -20.81 -2.88 -13.79
C LEU A 107 -20.33 -1.97 -12.65
N TRP A 108 -20.70 -0.70 -12.66
CA TRP A 108 -20.39 0.23 -11.58
C TRP A 108 -20.95 -0.29 -10.25
N TRP A 109 -22.23 -0.68 -10.23
CA TRP A 109 -22.87 -1.30 -9.08
C TRP A 109 -22.15 -2.58 -8.62
N GLY A 110 -21.74 -3.45 -9.56
CA GLY A 110 -21.00 -4.67 -9.27
C GLY A 110 -19.66 -4.39 -8.61
N VAL A 111 -18.88 -3.43 -9.13
CA VAL A 111 -17.60 -3.00 -8.55
C VAL A 111 -17.80 -2.51 -7.11
N ILE A 112 -18.69 -1.54 -6.88
CA ILE A 112 -18.88 -0.94 -5.54
C ILE A 112 -19.39 -1.95 -4.51
N THR A 113 -20.20 -2.93 -4.94
CA THR A 113 -20.73 -3.99 -4.09
C THR A 113 -19.64 -5.01 -3.73
N MET A 114 -18.87 -5.48 -4.72
CA MET A 114 -17.82 -6.48 -4.51
C MET A 114 -16.63 -5.94 -3.70
N THR A 115 -16.30 -4.66 -3.86
CA THR A 115 -15.31 -3.98 -3.02
C THR A 115 -15.87 -3.59 -1.66
N THR A 116 -17.12 -3.95 -1.33
CA THR A 116 -17.78 -3.63 -0.05
C THR A 116 -17.85 -2.13 0.27
N ILE A 117 -17.83 -1.27 -0.76
CA ILE A 117 -17.96 0.19 -0.58
C ILE A 117 -19.44 0.54 -0.35
N GLY A 118 -20.31 0.07 -1.25
CA GLY A 118 -21.76 0.20 -1.12
C GLY A 118 -22.26 1.65 -0.98
N TYR A 119 -21.99 2.51 -1.96
CA TYR A 119 -22.46 3.91 -1.95
C TYR A 119 -23.98 4.05 -1.82
N GLY A 120 -24.74 3.10 -2.38
CA GLY A 120 -26.21 3.10 -2.35
C GLY A 120 -26.86 4.05 -3.37
N ASP A 121 -26.08 4.56 -4.32
CA ASP A 121 -26.53 5.38 -5.46
C ASP A 121 -27.36 4.57 -6.47
N VAL A 122 -26.95 3.32 -6.70
CA VAL A 122 -27.64 2.36 -7.57
C VAL A 122 -27.87 1.09 -6.76
N VAL A 123 -29.10 0.55 -6.74
CA VAL A 123 -29.46 -0.66 -5.99
C VAL A 123 -30.56 -1.42 -6.73
N PRO A 124 -30.48 -2.76 -6.85
CA PRO A 124 -31.56 -3.57 -7.43
C PRO A 124 -32.86 -3.45 -6.62
N GLN A 125 -33.96 -3.14 -7.29
CA GLN A 125 -35.27 -2.96 -6.68
C GLN A 125 -36.15 -4.19 -6.83
N THR A 126 -35.98 -4.95 -7.90
CA THR A 126 -36.75 -6.16 -8.14
C THR A 126 -36.38 -7.27 -7.16
N TRP A 127 -37.35 -8.10 -6.81
CA TRP A 127 -37.13 -9.28 -5.97
C TRP A 127 -36.08 -10.22 -6.58
N LEU A 128 -36.16 -10.46 -7.89
CA LEU A 128 -35.25 -11.34 -8.61
C LEU A 128 -33.82 -10.75 -8.63
N GLY A 129 -33.68 -9.45 -8.92
CA GLY A 129 -32.40 -8.74 -8.88
C GLY A 129 -31.76 -8.81 -7.50
N ARG A 130 -32.54 -8.65 -6.42
CA ARG A 130 -32.05 -8.76 -5.04
C ARG A 130 -31.58 -10.16 -4.66
N ILE A 131 -32.27 -11.21 -5.08
CA ILE A 131 -31.82 -12.60 -4.83
C ILE A 131 -30.51 -12.86 -5.56
N VAL A 132 -30.45 -12.55 -6.86
CA VAL A 132 -29.24 -12.74 -7.67
C VAL A 132 -28.08 -11.93 -7.08
N ALA A 133 -28.31 -10.66 -6.78
CA ALA A 133 -27.32 -9.79 -6.17
C ALA A 133 -26.80 -10.37 -4.85
N SER A 134 -27.68 -10.84 -3.97
CA SER A 134 -27.29 -11.38 -2.66
C SER A 134 -26.45 -12.65 -2.80
N CYS A 135 -26.88 -13.60 -3.66
CA CYS A 135 -26.14 -14.84 -3.90
C CYS A 135 -24.74 -14.56 -4.46
N PHE A 136 -24.64 -13.76 -5.53
CA PHE A 136 -23.35 -13.46 -6.17
C PHE A 136 -22.44 -12.60 -5.28
N SER A 137 -22.99 -11.69 -4.48
CA SER A 137 -22.19 -10.82 -3.60
C SER A 137 -21.44 -11.65 -2.55
N ILE A 138 -22.06 -12.64 -1.93
CA ILE A 138 -21.41 -13.48 -0.90
C ILE A 138 -20.18 -14.20 -1.48
N PHE A 139 -20.33 -14.80 -2.67
CA PHE A 139 -19.22 -15.46 -3.35
C PHE A 139 -18.15 -14.47 -3.81
N ALA A 140 -18.54 -13.40 -4.49
CA ALA A 140 -17.60 -12.46 -5.09
C ALA A 140 -16.77 -11.68 -4.05
N ILE A 141 -17.40 -11.23 -2.95
CA ILE A 141 -16.71 -10.57 -1.83
C ILE A 141 -15.64 -11.49 -1.24
N SER A 142 -15.96 -12.78 -1.09
CA SER A 142 -15.00 -13.77 -0.58
C SER A 142 -13.75 -13.84 -1.46
N PHE A 143 -13.90 -13.87 -2.79
CA PHE A 143 -12.76 -13.89 -3.71
C PHE A 143 -11.99 -12.57 -3.76
N PHE A 144 -12.67 -11.43 -3.66
CA PHE A 144 -12.01 -10.11 -3.61
C PHE A 144 -11.25 -9.86 -2.31
N ALA A 145 -11.62 -10.53 -1.22
CA ALA A 145 -10.91 -10.47 0.06
C ALA A 145 -9.61 -11.31 0.07
N LEU A 146 -9.51 -12.36 -0.75
CA LEU A 146 -8.36 -13.28 -0.76
C LEU A 146 -7.02 -12.62 -1.10
N PRO A 147 -6.89 -11.71 -2.10
CA PRO A 147 -5.64 -11.01 -2.38
C PRO A 147 -5.06 -10.30 -1.15
N ALA A 148 -5.90 -9.65 -0.35
CA ALA A 148 -5.47 -8.99 0.88
C ALA A 148 -4.97 -10.01 1.92
N GLY A 149 -5.67 -11.13 2.07
CA GLY A 149 -5.29 -12.22 2.96
C GLY A 149 -3.97 -12.90 2.57
N ILE A 150 -3.78 -13.20 1.28
CA ILE A 150 -2.56 -13.82 0.73
C ILE A 150 -1.35 -12.90 0.92
N LEU A 151 -1.50 -11.60 0.66
CA LEU A 151 -0.43 -10.65 0.91
C LEU A 151 -0.11 -10.56 2.41
N GLY A 152 -1.14 -10.45 3.26
CA GLY A 152 -0.97 -10.39 4.72
C GLY A 152 -0.21 -11.59 5.29
N SER A 153 -0.59 -12.81 4.89
CA SER A 153 0.09 -14.04 5.30
C SER A 153 1.51 -14.12 4.73
N GLY A 154 1.72 -13.73 3.47
CA GLY A 154 3.04 -13.67 2.84
C GLY A 154 4.01 -12.71 3.53
N PHE A 155 3.51 -11.55 3.99
CA PHE A 155 4.31 -10.63 4.82
C PHE A 155 4.66 -11.24 6.17
N ALA A 156 3.69 -11.85 6.86
CA ALA A 156 3.91 -12.48 8.16
C ALA A 156 4.98 -13.59 8.08
N LEU A 157 4.89 -14.46 7.06
CA LEU A 157 5.86 -15.53 6.82
C LEU A 157 7.27 -14.98 6.53
N LYS A 158 7.39 -13.94 5.71
CA LYS A 158 8.70 -13.31 5.46
C LYS A 158 9.32 -12.68 6.71
N VAL A 159 8.51 -12.06 7.55
CA VAL A 159 9.00 -11.49 8.83
C VAL A 159 9.51 -12.60 9.74
N GLN A 160 8.77 -13.71 9.85
CA GLN A 160 9.21 -14.88 10.63
C GLN A 160 10.48 -15.52 10.07
N GLN A 161 10.58 -15.69 8.75
CA GLN A 161 11.79 -16.21 8.09
C GLN A 161 13.00 -15.31 8.36
N LYS A 162 12.82 -13.98 8.31
CA LYS A 162 13.89 -13.02 8.60
C LYS A 162 14.35 -13.09 10.05
N GLN A 163 13.44 -13.34 11.00
CA GLN A 163 13.80 -13.59 12.40
C GLN A 163 14.62 -14.88 12.55
N ARG A 164 14.18 -15.99 11.92
CA ARG A 164 14.93 -17.26 11.91
C ARG A 164 16.32 -17.11 11.32
N GLN A 165 16.46 -16.40 10.21
CA GLN A 165 17.77 -16.14 9.60
C GLN A 165 18.67 -15.28 10.50
N LYS A 166 18.13 -14.31 11.25
CA LYS A 166 18.91 -13.55 12.23
C LYS A 166 19.49 -14.45 13.33
N HIS A 167 18.71 -15.42 13.82
CA HIS A 167 19.21 -16.38 14.80
C HIS A 167 20.37 -17.21 14.25
N PHE A 168 20.27 -17.69 13.02
CA PHE A 168 21.36 -18.42 12.35
C PHE A 168 22.58 -17.53 12.10
N ASN A 169 22.36 -16.30 11.59
CA ASN A 169 23.44 -15.36 11.31
C ASN A 169 24.23 -14.95 12.57
N ARG A 170 23.63 -15.07 13.76
CA ARG A 170 24.34 -14.85 15.04
C ARG A 170 25.45 -15.89 15.28
N GLN A 171 25.39 -17.03 14.60
CA GLN A 171 26.39 -18.12 14.70
C GLN A 171 27.54 -17.97 13.68
N ILE A 172 27.35 -17.20 12.60
CA ILE A 172 28.38 -16.93 11.59
C ILE A 172 29.68 -16.35 12.20
N PRO A 173 29.66 -15.36 13.12
CA PRO A 173 30.91 -14.87 13.72
C PRO A 173 31.62 -15.95 14.54
N ALA A 174 30.90 -16.85 15.21
CA ALA A 174 31.52 -17.94 15.96
C ALA A 174 32.25 -18.93 15.04
N ALA A 175 31.65 -19.26 13.88
CA ALA A 175 32.30 -20.09 12.87
C ALA A 175 33.55 -19.41 12.27
N ALA A 176 33.48 -18.10 12.00
CA ALA A 176 34.64 -17.33 11.55
C ALA A 176 35.78 -17.36 12.58
N THR A 177 35.47 -17.22 13.87
CA THR A 177 36.47 -17.30 14.95
C THR A 177 37.12 -18.69 15.01
N LEU A 178 36.36 -19.77 14.85
CA LEU A 178 36.92 -21.13 14.84
C LEU A 178 37.91 -21.33 13.69
N ILE A 179 37.56 -20.90 12.47
CA ILE A 179 38.45 -20.97 11.32
C ILE A 179 39.72 -20.15 11.55
N GLN A 180 39.60 -18.95 12.11
CA GLN A 180 40.74 -18.09 12.43
C GLN A 180 41.65 -18.72 13.50
N CYS A 181 41.09 -19.33 14.54
CA CYS A 181 41.86 -20.03 15.57
C CYS A 181 42.57 -21.26 14.99
N LEU A 182 41.89 -22.08 14.19
CA LEU A 182 42.49 -23.24 13.52
C LEU A 182 43.68 -22.85 12.63
N TRP A 183 43.52 -21.77 11.85
CA TRP A 183 44.62 -21.28 11.01
C TRP A 183 45.79 -20.77 11.85
N ARG A 184 45.54 -20.07 12.97
CA ARG A 184 46.59 -19.61 13.89
C ARG A 184 47.35 -20.77 14.53
N CYS A 185 46.66 -21.84 14.94
CA CYS A 185 47.31 -23.05 15.47
C CYS A 185 48.20 -23.73 14.42
N HIS A 186 47.68 -23.92 13.20
CA HIS A 186 48.44 -24.49 12.09
C HIS A 186 49.66 -23.65 11.69
N ALA A 187 49.53 -22.32 11.69
CA ALA A 187 50.63 -21.40 11.39
C ALA A 187 51.70 -21.38 12.48
N ALA A 188 51.33 -21.59 13.74
CA ALA A 188 52.26 -21.74 14.87
C ALA A 188 53.11 -23.02 14.73
N GLU A 189 52.50 -24.14 14.34
CA GLU A 189 53.20 -25.41 14.10
C GLU A 189 54.21 -25.29 12.95
N LYS A 190 53.88 -24.56 11.89
CA LYS A 190 54.77 -24.31 10.73
C LYS A 190 55.77 -23.15 10.92
N ASN A 191 55.83 -22.54 12.12
CA ASN A 191 56.75 -21.47 12.49
C ASN A 191 56.78 -20.28 11.50
N ILE A 192 55.61 -19.87 11.00
CA ILE A 192 55.48 -18.80 9.99
C ILE A 192 55.60 -17.43 10.68
N ALA A 193 56.69 -16.69 10.38
CA ALA A 193 57.07 -15.42 11.02
C ALA A 193 56.00 -14.31 10.99
N ALA A 194 55.08 -14.32 10.02
CA ALA A 194 54.02 -13.32 9.88
C ALA A 194 52.97 -13.34 11.02
N THR A 195 52.89 -14.44 11.79
CA THR A 195 51.93 -14.55 12.91
C THR A 195 52.41 -13.83 14.16
N TRP A 196 53.73 -13.75 14.37
CA TRP A 196 54.35 -13.20 15.57
C TRP A 196 54.43 -11.67 15.57
N SER A 197 54.51 -11.02 14.39
CA SER A 197 54.56 -9.55 14.30
C SER A 197 53.27 -8.85 14.80
N ARG A 198 52.14 -9.55 14.81
CA ARG A 198 50.85 -9.03 15.28
C ARG A 198 50.69 -9.05 16.80
N ILE A 199 51.45 -9.89 17.50
CA ILE A 199 51.39 -10.04 18.96
C ILE A 199 52.30 -9.02 19.66
N TYR A 200 53.40 -8.62 19.03
CA TYR A 200 54.38 -7.68 19.60
C TYR A 200 54.00 -6.18 19.46
N PHE A 201 52.92 -5.83 18.75
CA PHE A 201 52.54 -4.45 18.46
C PHE A 201 51.13 -4.07 18.96
N SER A 202 50.60 -4.80 19.94
CA SER A 202 49.32 -4.50 20.60
C SER A 202 49.50 -4.38 22.11
#